data_AF-A0A1H0BU36-F1
#
_entry.id   AF-A0A1H0BU36-F1
#
_cell.length_a   1.000
_cell.length_b   1.000
_cell.length_c   1.000
_cell.angle_alpha   90.00
_cell.angle_beta   90.00
_cell.angle_gamma   90.00
#
_symmetry.space_group_name_H-M   'P 1'
#
loop_
_entity.id
_entity.type
_entity.pdbx_description
1 polymer ?
#
loop_
_entity_poly.entity_id
_entity_poly.type
_entity_poly.pdbx_seq_one_letter_code
_entity_poly.pdbx_strand_id
1 'polypeptide(L)'
;MNKYSDEELLVTLRKAAAECGGSLSIIKYRELGWLPSDKTYSNRFGSWSNALKQAGIGQTNAKFAKSYSREEIIKRLQHYYQENAYSITYNLYKEKNYSPTLNTIRKRFGTWNRALKAAGIPINREVAEKYTKQQVIRALQRGAGDQAYITVQEYVKKGIRPSIDTVHGLFGSWSNATRAAGLYKKNKDA
;
A
#
# COMPACT_ATOMS: atom_id res chain seq x y z
N MET A 1 -12.01 -6.29 -39.58
CA MET A 1 -11.63 -7.66 -39.17
C MET A 1 -10.47 -7.56 -38.21
N ASN A 2 -10.55 -8.20 -37.04
CA ASN A 2 -9.41 -8.29 -36.14
C ASN A 2 -8.40 -9.29 -36.71
N LYS A 3 -7.13 -8.87 -36.78
CA LYS A 3 -6.03 -9.64 -37.38
C LYS A 3 -5.68 -10.92 -36.59
N TYR A 4 -6.07 -10.99 -35.33
CA TYR A 4 -5.79 -12.12 -34.44
C TYR A 4 -7.02 -12.45 -33.60
N SER A 5 -7.24 -13.72 -33.36
CA SER A 5 -8.15 -14.24 -32.34
C SER A 5 -7.53 -14.14 -30.94
N ASP A 6 -8.36 -14.25 -29.90
CA ASP A 6 -7.89 -14.18 -28.52
C ASP A 6 -6.99 -15.38 -28.19
N GLU A 7 -7.32 -16.58 -28.70
CA GLU A 7 -6.52 -17.78 -28.47
C GLU A 7 -5.14 -17.66 -29.12
N GLU A 8 -5.04 -17.16 -30.35
CA GLU A 8 -3.75 -16.94 -31.02
C GLU A 8 -2.85 -15.97 -30.23
N LEU A 9 -3.43 -14.92 -29.66
CA LEU A 9 -2.72 -13.99 -28.78
C LEU A 9 -2.20 -14.69 -27.52
N LEU A 10 -3.05 -15.47 -26.83
CA LEU A 10 -2.65 -16.16 -25.59
C LEU A 10 -1.58 -17.23 -25.86
N VAL A 11 -1.70 -17.99 -26.94
CA VAL A 11 -0.68 -18.98 -27.38
C VAL A 11 0.65 -18.29 -27.68
N THR A 12 0.62 -17.13 -28.34
CA THR A 12 1.83 -16.35 -28.64
C THR A 12 2.55 -15.89 -27.38
N LEU A 13 1.80 -15.38 -26.38
CA LEU A 13 2.37 -15.03 -25.07
C LEU A 13 2.99 -16.23 -24.35
N ARG A 14 2.35 -17.41 -24.40
CA ARG A 14 2.88 -18.62 -23.76
C ARG A 14 4.21 -19.05 -24.40
N LYS A 15 4.32 -18.97 -25.72
CA LYS A 15 5.58 -19.27 -26.45
C LYS A 15 6.69 -18.31 -26.05
N ALA A 16 6.42 -17.01 -26.08
CA ALA A 16 7.41 -16.01 -25.66
C ALA A 16 7.83 -16.16 -24.19
N ALA A 17 6.90 -16.57 -23.31
CA ALA A 17 7.20 -16.84 -21.91
C ALA A 17 8.06 -18.09 -21.72
N ALA A 18 7.87 -19.14 -22.53
CA ALA A 18 8.69 -20.35 -22.50
C ALA A 18 10.16 -20.03 -22.82
N GLU A 19 10.43 -19.13 -23.78
CA GLU A 19 11.79 -18.65 -24.08
C GLU A 19 12.43 -17.87 -22.92
N CYS A 20 11.61 -17.33 -22.01
CA CYS A 20 12.04 -16.60 -20.84
C CYS A 20 11.97 -17.43 -19.54
N GLY A 21 11.95 -18.77 -19.65
CA GLY A 21 11.91 -19.66 -18.48
C GLY A 21 10.57 -19.62 -17.72
N GLY A 22 9.46 -19.39 -18.41
CA GLY A 22 8.10 -19.39 -17.86
C GLY A 22 7.64 -18.05 -17.28
N SER A 23 8.46 -17.01 -17.36
CA SER A 23 8.17 -15.67 -16.84
C SER A 23 8.43 -14.62 -17.92
N LEU A 24 7.44 -13.78 -18.22
CA LEU A 24 7.54 -12.80 -19.31
C LEU A 24 7.26 -11.37 -18.82
N SER A 25 8.26 -10.50 -18.88
CA SER A 25 8.10 -9.07 -18.63
C SER A 25 7.82 -8.30 -19.93
N ILE A 26 7.16 -7.15 -19.83
CA ILE A 26 6.89 -6.29 -21.00
C ILE A 26 8.17 -5.81 -21.68
N ILE A 27 9.23 -5.55 -20.90
CA ILE A 27 10.53 -5.12 -21.42
C ILE A 27 11.15 -6.26 -22.20
N LYS A 28 11.21 -7.46 -21.61
CA LYS A 28 11.78 -8.64 -22.24
C LYS A 28 11.03 -9.04 -23.52
N TYR A 29 9.70 -8.96 -23.50
CA TYR A 29 8.89 -9.23 -24.69
C TYR A 29 9.20 -8.27 -25.84
N ARG A 30 9.42 -6.98 -25.55
CA ARG A 30 9.83 -5.98 -26.55
C ARG A 30 11.25 -6.22 -27.06
N GLU A 31 12.19 -6.55 -26.18
CA GLU A 31 13.58 -6.86 -26.54
C GLU A 31 13.68 -8.07 -27.48
N LEU A 32 12.83 -9.09 -27.26
CA LEU A 32 12.77 -10.26 -28.13
C LEU A 32 12.09 -9.98 -29.49
N GLY A 33 11.47 -8.82 -29.67
CA GLY A 33 10.85 -8.42 -30.95
C GLY A 33 9.61 -9.23 -31.34
N TRP A 34 8.96 -9.90 -30.39
CA TRP A 34 7.76 -10.71 -30.68
C TRP A 34 6.59 -9.85 -31.17
N LEU A 35 5.86 -10.41 -32.14
CA LEU A 35 4.58 -9.87 -32.61
C LEU A 35 3.44 -10.82 -32.18
N PRO A 36 2.25 -10.29 -31.87
CA PRO A 36 1.84 -8.87 -31.91
C PRO A 36 2.45 -8.00 -30.78
N SER A 37 2.35 -6.68 -30.89
CA SER A 37 2.93 -5.76 -29.89
C SER A 37 2.20 -5.79 -28.54
N ASP A 38 2.87 -5.36 -27.46
CA ASP A 38 2.29 -5.26 -26.11
C ASP A 38 1.02 -4.40 -26.03
N LYS A 39 0.89 -3.40 -26.92
CA LYS A 39 -0.33 -2.60 -27.06
C LYS A 39 -1.51 -3.40 -27.58
N THR A 40 -1.28 -4.37 -28.48
CA THR A 40 -2.33 -5.24 -29.01
C THR A 40 -2.97 -6.04 -27.87
N TYR A 41 -2.15 -6.63 -27.01
CA TYR A 41 -2.64 -7.35 -25.83
C TYR A 41 -3.31 -6.42 -24.81
N SER A 42 -2.75 -5.25 -24.57
CA SER A 42 -3.34 -4.29 -23.63
C SER A 42 -4.72 -3.81 -24.10
N ASN A 43 -4.88 -3.53 -25.39
CA ASN A 43 -6.16 -3.12 -25.97
C ASN A 43 -7.18 -4.26 -25.96
N ARG A 44 -6.73 -5.50 -26.21
CA ARG A 44 -7.63 -6.65 -26.32
C ARG A 44 -8.09 -7.19 -24.98
N PHE A 45 -7.20 -7.25 -24.00
CA PHE A 45 -7.44 -7.85 -22.67
C PHE A 45 -7.56 -6.81 -21.54
N GLY A 46 -7.62 -5.52 -21.90
CA GLY A 46 -7.67 -4.37 -20.99
C GLY A 46 -6.34 -3.99 -20.35
N SER A 47 -5.40 -4.93 -20.23
CA SER A 47 -4.01 -4.64 -19.85
C SER A 47 -3.07 -5.82 -20.19
N TRP A 48 -1.78 -5.52 -20.35
CA TRP A 48 -0.72 -6.55 -20.46
C TRP A 48 -0.77 -7.56 -19.31
N SER A 49 -1.01 -7.09 -18.08
CA SER A 49 -1.13 -7.95 -16.90
C SER A 49 -2.29 -8.94 -17.02
N ASN A 50 -3.45 -8.48 -17.51
CA ASN A 50 -4.59 -9.36 -17.75
C ASN A 50 -4.31 -10.38 -18.85
N ALA A 51 -3.63 -9.98 -19.92
CA ALA A 51 -3.26 -10.89 -21.00
C ALA A 51 -2.34 -12.02 -20.49
N LEU A 52 -1.31 -11.70 -19.71
CA LEU A 52 -0.45 -12.71 -19.07
C LEU A 52 -1.23 -13.62 -18.12
N LYS A 53 -2.16 -13.06 -17.34
CA LYS A 53 -3.02 -13.83 -16.43
C LYS A 53 -3.89 -14.84 -17.20
N GLN A 54 -4.54 -14.41 -18.29
CA GLN A 54 -5.36 -15.29 -19.13
C GLN A 54 -4.50 -16.33 -19.88
N ALA A 55 -3.26 -15.99 -20.21
CA ALA A 55 -2.30 -16.92 -20.79
C ALA A 55 -1.75 -17.93 -19.77
N GLY A 56 -2.08 -17.80 -18.47
CA GLY A 56 -1.56 -18.67 -17.42
C GLY A 56 -0.07 -18.43 -17.10
N ILE A 57 0.48 -17.29 -17.52
CA ILE A 57 1.89 -16.95 -17.33
C ILE A 57 2.05 -16.27 -15.98
N GLY A 58 2.92 -16.85 -15.14
CA GLY A 58 3.32 -16.26 -13.87
C GLY A 58 3.86 -14.85 -14.09
N GLN A 59 3.13 -13.83 -13.62
CA GLN A 59 3.59 -12.46 -13.75
C GLN A 59 4.77 -12.24 -12.80
N THR A 60 5.98 -12.19 -13.34
CA THR A 60 7.11 -11.50 -12.67
C THR A 60 6.89 -10.01 -12.82
N ASN A 61 5.86 -9.53 -12.13
CA ASN A 61 5.63 -8.13 -12.00
C ASN A 61 6.87 -7.54 -11.30
N ALA A 62 7.80 -6.94 -12.04
CA ALA A 62 8.90 -6.18 -11.43
C ALA A 62 8.37 -5.05 -10.51
N LYS A 63 7.12 -4.59 -10.74
CA LYS A 63 6.38 -3.69 -9.83
C LYS A 63 5.86 -4.36 -8.54
N PHE A 64 5.70 -5.69 -8.51
CA PHE A 64 5.29 -6.47 -7.34
C PHE A 64 6.40 -7.37 -6.78
N ALA A 65 7.56 -7.46 -7.45
CA ALA A 65 8.75 -8.20 -7.01
C ALA A 65 9.40 -7.64 -5.72
N LYS A 66 8.96 -6.47 -5.25
CA LYS A 66 9.27 -5.91 -3.93
C LYS A 66 8.05 -5.75 -3.03
N SER A 67 6.98 -6.51 -3.28
CA SER A 67 5.89 -6.61 -2.32
C SER A 67 6.34 -7.47 -1.15
N TYR A 68 7.00 -6.87 -0.17
CA TYR A 68 7.29 -7.56 1.06
C TYR A 68 5.99 -8.05 1.72
N SER A 69 5.95 -9.33 2.06
CA SER A 69 4.93 -9.89 2.92
C SER A 69 5.03 -9.30 4.33
N ARG A 70 3.99 -9.50 5.14
CA ARG A 70 4.00 -9.03 6.53
C ARG A 70 5.14 -9.72 7.31
N GLU A 71 5.33 -11.00 7.06
CA GLU A 71 6.33 -11.87 7.68
C GLU A 71 7.74 -11.48 7.27
N GLU A 72 7.97 -11.16 5.99
CA GLU A 72 9.27 -10.70 5.50
C GLU A 72 9.67 -9.35 6.09
N ILE A 73 8.72 -8.42 6.23
CA ILE A 73 8.98 -7.15 6.90
C ILE A 73 9.34 -7.39 8.37
N ILE A 74 8.62 -8.28 9.06
CA ILE A 74 8.92 -8.63 10.46
C ILE A 74 10.34 -9.18 10.59
N LYS A 75 10.70 -10.19 9.79
CA LYS A 75 12.05 -10.79 9.81
C LYS A 75 13.14 -9.75 9.56
N ARG A 76 12.92 -8.84 8.60
CA ARG A 76 13.89 -7.78 8.29
C ARG A 76 14.02 -6.74 9.40
N LEU A 77 12.92 -6.37 10.05
CA LEU A 77 12.97 -5.48 11.21
C LEU A 77 13.70 -6.15 12.38
N GLN A 78 13.47 -7.43 12.63
CA GLN A 78 14.17 -8.21 13.67
C GLN A 78 15.67 -8.30 13.37
N HIS A 79 16.04 -8.62 12.13
CA HIS A 79 17.43 -8.69 11.71
C HIS A 79 18.14 -7.34 11.88
N TYR A 80 17.52 -6.26 11.40
CA TYR A 80 18.06 -4.92 11.58
C TYR A 80 18.25 -4.59 13.07
N TYR A 81 17.25 -4.93 13.90
CA TYR A 81 17.31 -4.70 15.34
C TYR A 81 18.50 -5.42 15.99
N GLN A 82 18.76 -6.68 15.60
CA GLN A 82 19.92 -7.44 16.07
C GLN A 82 21.24 -6.85 15.58
N GLU A 83 21.36 -6.51 14.28
CA GLU A 83 22.57 -5.93 13.69
C GLU A 83 22.95 -4.57 14.28
N ASN A 84 21.96 -3.79 14.73
CA ASN A 84 22.16 -2.45 15.26
C ASN A 84 22.14 -2.43 16.79
N ALA A 85 22.71 -3.46 17.42
CA ALA A 85 22.86 -3.59 18.87
C ALA A 85 21.54 -3.36 19.65
N TYR A 86 20.45 -3.97 19.17
CA TYR A 86 19.12 -3.84 19.77
C TYR A 86 18.60 -2.39 19.80
N SER A 87 18.96 -1.61 18.77
CA SER A 87 18.46 -0.25 18.55
C SER A 87 17.89 -0.09 17.15
N ILE A 88 16.63 0.32 17.06
CA ILE A 88 15.98 0.66 15.79
C ILE A 88 15.07 1.86 16.00
N THR A 89 15.52 3.02 15.50
CA THR A 89 14.70 4.25 15.50
C THR A 89 14.28 4.59 14.08
N TYR A 90 13.19 5.35 13.95
CA TYR A 90 12.71 5.79 12.64
C TYR A 90 13.77 6.54 11.85
N ASN A 91 14.52 7.44 12.50
CA ASN A 91 15.57 8.24 11.84
C ASN A 91 16.76 7.37 11.44
N LEU A 92 17.22 6.49 12.34
CA LEU A 92 18.32 5.56 12.04
C LEU A 92 17.99 4.64 10.87
N TYR A 93 16.76 4.11 10.83
CA TYR A 93 16.29 3.25 9.74
C TYR A 93 16.14 4.03 8.41
N LYS A 94 15.72 5.30 8.48
CA LYS A 94 15.60 6.19 7.32
C LYS A 94 16.97 6.54 6.71
N GLU A 95 17.94 6.89 7.55
CA GLU A 95 19.28 7.32 7.11
C GLU A 95 20.07 6.19 6.46
N LYS A 96 19.93 4.96 6.97
CA LYS A 96 20.62 3.78 6.43
C LYS A 96 20.05 3.26 5.10
N ASN A 97 19.01 3.90 4.57
CA ASN A 97 18.30 3.53 3.32
C ASN A 97 17.96 2.03 3.23
N TYR A 98 17.59 1.42 4.37
CA TYR A 98 17.39 -0.01 4.48
C TYR A 98 16.11 -0.47 3.76
N SER A 99 16.12 -1.71 3.28
CA SER A 99 14.95 -2.33 2.64
C SER A 99 14.31 -3.35 3.59
N PRO A 100 12.99 -3.25 3.88
CA PRO A 100 11.94 -2.54 3.13
C PRO A 100 11.84 -1.06 3.47
N THR A 101 11.42 -0.22 2.51
CA THR A 101 11.25 1.22 2.75
C THR A 101 10.18 1.52 3.80
N LEU A 102 10.28 2.66 4.48
CA LEU A 102 9.27 3.13 5.43
C LEU A 102 7.86 3.22 4.82
N ASN A 103 7.74 3.60 3.54
CA ASN A 103 6.45 3.64 2.85
C ASN A 103 5.88 2.23 2.62
N THR A 104 6.73 1.24 2.31
CA THR A 104 6.32 -0.16 2.19
C THR A 104 5.82 -0.71 3.53
N ILE A 105 6.55 -0.41 4.61
CA ILE A 105 6.18 -0.82 5.97
C ILE A 105 4.85 -0.17 6.37
N ARG A 106 4.69 1.14 6.12
CA ARG A 106 3.44 1.88 6.40
C ARG A 106 2.26 1.32 5.61
N LYS A 107 2.42 0.99 4.33
CA LYS A 107 1.35 0.38 3.51
C LYS A 107 0.88 -0.98 4.05
N ARG A 108 1.75 -1.73 4.73
CA ARG A 108 1.46 -3.08 5.23
C ARG A 108 0.94 -3.10 6.68
N PHE A 109 1.47 -2.24 7.54
CA PHE A 109 1.17 -2.23 8.99
C PHE A 109 0.41 -0.98 9.46
N GLY A 110 0.21 0.00 8.58
CA GLY A 110 -0.39 1.29 8.89
C GLY A 110 0.59 2.28 9.54
N THR A 111 1.32 1.86 10.57
CA THR A 111 2.31 2.70 11.27
C THR A 111 3.61 1.94 11.58
N TRP A 112 4.71 2.67 11.76
CA TRP A 112 6.01 2.12 12.14
C TRP A 112 5.95 1.36 13.47
N ASN A 113 5.30 1.94 14.50
CA ASN A 113 5.16 1.29 15.80
C ASN A 113 4.33 -0.01 15.73
N ARG A 114 3.32 -0.08 14.86
CA ARG A 114 2.58 -1.34 14.63
C ARG A 114 3.47 -2.40 13.99
N ALA A 115 4.39 -2.02 13.11
CA ALA A 115 5.37 -2.94 12.54
C ALA A 115 6.37 -3.42 13.59
N LEU A 116 6.93 -2.53 14.41
CA LEU A 116 7.82 -2.90 15.53
C LEU A 116 7.14 -3.81 16.55
N LYS A 117 5.89 -3.50 16.93
CA LYS A 117 5.07 -4.33 17.81
C LYS A 117 4.84 -5.73 17.23
N ALA A 118 4.51 -5.81 15.94
CA ALA A 118 4.35 -7.10 15.25
C ALA A 118 5.67 -7.88 15.14
N ALA A 119 6.82 -7.19 15.15
CA ALA A 119 8.14 -7.79 15.14
C ALA A 119 8.67 -8.16 16.54
N GLY A 120 7.91 -7.88 17.62
CA GLY A 120 8.35 -8.13 18.99
C GLY A 120 9.47 -7.18 19.46
N ILE A 121 9.66 -6.05 18.78
CA ILE A 121 10.73 -5.10 19.07
C ILE A 121 10.20 -4.05 20.07
N PRO A 122 10.91 -3.80 21.17
CA PRO A 122 10.53 -2.77 22.14
C PRO A 122 10.56 -1.38 21.47
N ILE A 123 9.45 -0.66 21.60
CA ILE A 123 9.33 0.69 21.07
C ILE A 123 10.02 1.67 22.02
N ASN A 124 11.17 2.23 21.61
CA ASN A 124 12.09 3.00 22.45
C ASN A 124 11.57 4.39 22.89
N ARG A 125 10.30 4.62 22.65
CA ARG A 125 9.47 5.59 23.33
C ARG A 125 8.09 4.97 23.18
N GLU A 126 7.37 4.81 24.27
CA GLU A 126 6.05 5.39 24.25
C GLU A 126 6.26 6.79 23.66
N VAL A 127 6.09 6.94 22.34
CA VAL A 127 5.52 8.18 21.87
C VAL A 127 4.19 8.09 22.57
N ALA A 128 4.13 8.64 23.79
CA ALA A 128 2.94 8.73 24.59
C ALA A 128 1.87 9.00 23.55
N GLU A 129 0.86 8.13 23.46
CA GLU A 129 -0.29 8.41 22.63
C GLU A 129 -0.78 9.76 23.16
N LYS A 130 -0.26 10.86 22.59
CA LYS A 130 -0.54 12.21 23.08
C LYS A 130 -2.05 12.43 23.00
N TYR A 131 -2.68 11.63 22.15
CA TYR A 131 -4.09 11.50 21.95
C TYR A 131 -4.46 10.02 21.93
N THR A 132 -5.32 9.61 22.85
CA THR A 132 -6.10 8.38 22.75
C THR A 132 -7.16 8.52 21.65
N LYS A 133 -7.70 7.41 21.17
CA LYS A 133 -8.87 7.42 20.26
C LYS A 133 -10.01 8.30 20.79
N GLN A 134 -10.27 8.26 22.09
CA GLN A 134 -11.33 9.05 22.70
C GLN A 134 -11.02 10.56 22.72
N GLN A 135 -9.76 10.95 22.92
CA GLN A 135 -9.34 12.35 22.79
C GLN A 135 -9.50 12.86 21.35
N VAL A 136 -9.23 12.01 20.35
CA VAL A 136 -9.47 12.36 18.94
C VAL A 136 -10.96 12.49 18.63
N ILE A 137 -11.81 11.58 19.13
CA ILE A 137 -13.26 11.66 18.96
C ILE A 137 -13.79 12.99 19.52
N ARG A 138 -13.36 13.37 20.74
CA ARG A 138 -13.74 14.66 21.33
C ARG A 138 -13.25 15.86 20.51
N ALA A 139 -12.05 15.79 19.94
CA ALA A 139 -11.53 16.85 19.08
C ALA A 139 -12.34 17.00 17.79
N LEU A 140 -12.74 15.88 17.18
CA LEU A 140 -13.60 15.89 15.98
C LEU A 140 -14.99 16.46 16.30
N GLN A 141 -15.60 16.04 17.41
CA GLN A 141 -16.90 16.56 17.86
C GLN A 141 -16.86 18.05 18.16
N ARG A 142 -15.85 18.52 18.91
CA ARG A 142 -15.64 19.96 19.16
C ARG A 142 -15.41 20.73 17.85
N GLY A 143 -14.69 20.14 16.91
CA GLY A 143 -14.41 20.76 15.62
C GLY A 143 -15.63 20.94 14.74
N ALA A 144 -16.52 19.95 14.75
CA ALA A 144 -17.80 19.99 14.03
C ALA A 144 -18.80 20.95 14.70
N GLY A 145 -18.75 21.07 16.04
CA GLY A 145 -19.77 21.80 16.79
C GLY A 145 -21.12 21.12 16.61
N ASP A 146 -22.13 21.89 16.18
CA ASP A 146 -23.49 21.38 15.95
C ASP A 146 -23.66 20.72 14.56
N GLN A 147 -22.62 20.71 13.74
CA GLN A 147 -22.68 20.10 12.42
C GLN A 147 -22.70 18.56 12.52
N ALA A 148 -23.55 17.92 11.71
CA ALA A 148 -23.61 16.46 11.62
C ALA A 148 -22.36 15.81 10.98
N TYR A 149 -21.46 16.60 10.38
CA TYR A 149 -20.21 16.12 9.80
C TYR A 149 -19.15 17.22 9.78
N ILE A 150 -17.88 16.82 9.63
CA ILE A 150 -16.75 17.72 9.40
C ILE A 150 -15.83 17.16 8.33
N THR A 151 -15.37 18.03 7.41
CA THR A 151 -14.42 17.65 6.37
C THR A 151 -12.97 17.76 6.84
N VAL A 152 -12.06 17.04 6.20
CA VAL A 152 -10.61 17.17 6.44
C VAL A 152 -10.14 18.62 6.26
N GLN A 153 -10.58 19.28 5.20
CA GLN A 153 -10.19 20.65 4.88
C GLN A 153 -10.64 21.63 5.97
N GLU A 154 -11.87 21.49 6.44
CA GLU A 154 -12.40 22.31 7.53
C GLU A 154 -11.67 22.06 8.85
N TYR A 155 -11.40 20.79 9.17
CA TYR A 155 -10.66 20.42 10.38
C TYR A 155 -9.26 21.04 10.41
N VAL A 156 -8.56 21.00 9.26
CA VAL A 156 -7.23 21.61 9.08
C VAL A 156 -7.32 23.13 9.12
N LYS A 157 -8.29 23.75 8.43
CA LYS A 157 -8.50 25.20 8.40
C LYS A 157 -8.79 25.76 9.79
N LYS A 158 -9.56 25.04 10.61
CA LYS A 158 -9.86 25.40 12.01
C LYS A 158 -8.67 25.15 12.95
N GLY A 159 -7.56 24.58 12.48
CA GLY A 159 -6.35 24.36 13.29
C GLY A 159 -6.53 23.33 14.42
N ILE A 160 -7.50 22.43 14.30
CA ILE A 160 -7.87 21.51 15.38
C ILE A 160 -6.76 20.47 15.60
N ARG A 161 -6.51 20.13 16.87
CA ARG A 161 -5.55 19.11 17.27
C ARG A 161 -6.28 17.88 17.79
N PRO A 162 -5.78 16.67 17.49
CA PRO A 162 -4.47 16.37 16.88
C PRO A 162 -4.39 16.47 15.36
N SER A 163 -3.17 16.35 14.79
CA SER A 163 -2.96 16.42 13.34
C SER A 163 -3.68 15.29 12.60
N ILE A 164 -3.93 15.51 11.30
CA ILE A 164 -4.53 14.50 10.40
C ILE A 164 -3.77 13.17 10.43
N ASP A 165 -2.45 13.20 10.55
CA ASP A 165 -1.62 11.99 10.62
C ASP A 165 -1.86 11.20 11.90
N THR A 166 -2.13 11.88 13.02
CA THR A 166 -2.48 11.24 14.28
C THR A 166 -3.87 10.60 14.18
N VAL A 167 -4.83 11.30 13.55
CA VAL A 167 -6.18 10.75 13.29
C VAL A 167 -6.09 9.48 12.44
N HIS A 168 -5.34 9.53 11.33
CA HIS A 168 -5.10 8.37 10.48
C HIS A 168 -4.33 7.25 11.20
N GLY A 169 -3.34 7.60 12.02
CA GLY A 169 -2.57 6.63 12.80
C GLY A 169 -3.46 5.81 13.75
N LEU A 170 -4.42 6.46 14.40
CA LEU A 170 -5.29 5.83 15.39
C LEU A 170 -6.47 5.07 14.75
N PHE A 171 -7.10 5.63 13.70
CA PHE A 171 -8.35 5.09 13.13
C PHE A 171 -8.17 4.41 11.76
N GLY A 172 -6.99 4.48 11.16
CA GLY A 172 -6.67 3.95 9.83
C GLY A 172 -7.13 4.85 8.68
N SER A 173 -8.24 5.58 8.85
CA SER A 173 -8.76 6.54 7.88
C SER A 173 -9.58 7.65 8.55
N TRP A 174 -9.76 8.78 7.86
CA TRP A 174 -10.65 9.85 8.30
C TRP A 174 -12.09 9.36 8.48
N SER A 175 -12.60 8.60 7.51
CA SER A 175 -13.97 8.07 7.55
C SER A 175 -14.24 7.18 8.76
N ASN A 176 -13.26 6.38 9.18
CA ASN A 176 -13.37 5.57 10.39
C ASN A 176 -13.40 6.45 11.65
N ALA A 177 -12.60 7.51 11.67
CA ALA A 177 -12.55 8.44 12.80
C ALA A 177 -13.86 9.23 12.94
N THR A 178 -14.39 9.76 11.85
CA THR A 178 -15.65 10.51 11.87
C THR A 178 -16.86 9.62 12.13
N ARG A 179 -16.88 8.38 11.61
CA ARG A 179 -17.89 7.38 11.98
C ARG A 179 -17.87 7.08 13.47
N ALA A 180 -16.68 6.86 14.04
CA ALA A 180 -16.52 6.65 15.48
C ALA A 180 -16.95 7.86 16.32
N ALA A 181 -16.86 9.08 15.76
CA ALA A 181 -17.30 10.31 16.40
C ALA A 181 -18.80 10.62 16.19
N GLY A 182 -19.53 9.81 15.39
CA GLY A 182 -20.91 10.08 15.01
C GLY A 182 -21.08 11.17 13.94
N LEU A 183 -19.99 11.58 13.29
CA LEU A 183 -19.92 12.71 12.36
C LEU A 183 -19.87 12.25 10.89
N TYR A 184 -20.92 11.58 10.41
CA TYR A 184 -20.95 11.07 9.04
C TYR A 184 -22.14 11.64 8.27
N LYS A 185 -21.89 11.94 6.99
CA LYS A 185 -22.96 12.34 6.07
C LYS A 185 -23.83 11.10 5.84
N LYS A 186 -25.07 11.09 6.37
CA LYS A 186 -26.08 10.15 5.89
C LYS A 186 -26.25 10.43 4.40
N ASN A 187 -25.89 9.48 3.55
CA ASN A 187 -26.37 9.54 2.18
C ASN A 187 -27.90 9.46 2.27
N LYS A 188 -28.59 10.38 1.57
CA LYS A 188 -30.00 10.17 1.27
C LYS A 188 -30.06 8.88 0.46
N ASP A 189 -30.52 7.81 1.08
CA ASP A 189 -30.98 6.63 0.35
C ASP A 189 -32.31 7.00 -0.34
N ALA A 190 -32.39 6.64 -1.62
CA ALA A 190 -33.50 6.71 -2.57
C ALA A 190 -33.94 8.10 -3.08
#